data_AF-A0A7R8ZZR2-F1
#
_entry.id   AF-A0A7R8ZZR2-F1
#
_cell.length_a   1.000
_cell.length_b   1.000
_cell.length_c   1.000
_cell.angle_alpha   90.00
_cell.angle_beta   90.00
_cell.angle_gamma   90.00
#
_symmetry.space_group_name_H-M   'P 1'
#
loop_
_entity.id
_entity.type
_entity.pdbx_description
1 polymer ?
#
loop_
_entity_poly.entity_id
_entity_poly.type
_entity_poly.pdbx_seq_one_letter_code
_entity_poly.pdbx_strand_id
1 'polypeptide(L)'
;NEEAESILREWGVKIDRNVLSLSGRNLGSEKVYFGQGRSVVCDRKKADFTSGLTNSGPLKPIDVHCWGIIYPRKDEQTAQSFMREYKNAAMGMKIRIANDPIVRGVSSTGGVKEYLKFLQEMKQTNPQIQV
;
A
#
# COMPACT_ATOMS: atom_id res chain seq x y z
N ASN A 1 -11.60 40.58 19.78
CA ASN A 1 -10.46 41.40 20.22
C ASN A 1 -10.77 42.82 19.82
N GLU A 2 -11.14 43.67 20.77
CA GLU A 2 -11.65 45.02 20.50
C GLU A 2 -10.58 45.97 19.96
N GLU A 3 -9.34 45.81 20.42
CA GLU A 3 -8.20 46.63 19.97
C GLU A 3 -7.90 46.40 18.47
N ALA A 4 -7.92 45.13 18.04
CA ALA A 4 -7.75 44.78 16.62
C ALA A 4 -8.90 45.28 15.74
N GLU A 5 -10.15 45.26 16.24
CA GLU A 5 -11.29 45.82 15.48
C GLU A 5 -11.19 47.36 15.36
N SER A 6 -10.64 48.05 16.36
CA SER A 6 -10.43 49.51 16.32
C SER A 6 -9.44 49.91 15.24
N ILE A 7 -8.27 49.26 15.20
CA ILE A 7 -7.23 49.53 14.20
C ILE A 7 -7.76 49.32 12.77
N LEU A 8 -8.52 48.25 12.55
CA LEU A 8 -9.10 47.99 11.22
C LEU A 8 -10.11 49.07 10.81
N ARG A 9 -10.93 49.56 11.76
CA ARG A 9 -11.87 50.67 11.51
C ARG A 9 -11.16 51.98 11.18
N GLU A 10 -10.05 52.29 11.84
CA GLU A 10 -9.22 53.46 11.52
C GLU A 10 -8.70 53.41 10.08
N TRP A 11 -8.41 52.21 9.57
CA TRP A 11 -7.98 51.98 8.19
C TRP A 11 -9.14 51.89 7.19
N GLY A 12 -10.39 52.09 7.64
CA GLY A 12 -11.59 52.02 6.81
C GLY A 12 -11.97 50.61 6.37
N VAL A 13 -11.42 49.56 7.01
CA VAL A 13 -11.66 48.15 6.68
C VAL A 13 -12.38 47.42 7.82
N LYS A 14 -13.10 46.35 7.46
CA LYS A 14 -13.75 45.46 8.41
C LYS A 14 -13.56 44.01 7.97
N ILE A 15 -13.46 43.11 8.95
CA ILE A 15 -13.46 41.66 8.67
C ILE A 15 -14.91 41.25 8.39
N ASP A 16 -15.14 40.63 7.24
CA ASP A 16 -16.41 39.95 7.01
C ASP A 16 -16.50 38.74 7.93
N ARG A 17 -17.57 38.69 8.72
CA ARG A 17 -17.80 37.58 9.66
C ARG A 17 -18.37 36.35 8.96
N ASN A 18 -18.71 36.47 7.68
CA ASN A 18 -19.19 35.38 6.87
C ASN A 18 -18.05 34.67 6.15
N VAL A 19 -18.20 33.36 5.98
CA VAL A 19 -17.29 32.57 5.15
C VAL A 19 -17.54 32.92 3.68
N LEU A 20 -16.47 33.17 2.93
CA LEU A 20 -16.54 33.35 1.48
C LEU A 20 -16.97 32.03 0.83
N SER A 21 -18.15 32.02 0.20
CA SER A 21 -18.60 30.89 -0.60
C SER A 21 -17.98 30.94 -1.98
N LEU A 22 -17.30 29.87 -2.37
CA LEU A 22 -16.68 29.73 -3.69
C LEU A 22 -17.39 28.65 -4.49
N SER A 23 -17.64 28.94 -5.76
CA SER A 23 -18.11 27.92 -6.70
C SER A 23 -16.92 27.12 -7.22
N GLY A 24 -16.80 25.88 -6.79
CA GLY A 24 -15.79 24.94 -7.28
C GLY A 24 -16.32 24.01 -8.37
N ARG A 25 -15.42 23.31 -9.06
CA ARG A 25 -15.79 22.19 -9.94
C ARG A 25 -15.73 20.88 -9.16
N ASN A 26 -16.75 20.04 -9.31
CA ASN A 26 -16.73 18.68 -8.80
C ASN A 26 -16.61 17.73 -9.99
N LEU A 27 -15.44 17.11 -10.16
CA LEU A 27 -15.18 16.17 -11.24
C LEU A 27 -16.06 14.92 -11.10
N GLY A 28 -16.30 14.24 -12.23
CA GLY A 28 -17.04 12.99 -12.26
C GLY A 28 -16.23 11.84 -11.64
N SER A 29 -16.91 10.72 -11.40
CA SER A 29 -16.23 9.48 -11.04
C SER A 29 -15.45 8.92 -12.22
N GLU A 30 -14.23 8.46 -11.96
CA GLU A 30 -13.40 7.78 -12.94
C GLU A 30 -13.62 6.27 -12.91
N LYS A 31 -13.38 5.62 -14.04
CA LYS A 31 -13.41 4.16 -14.16
C LYS A 31 -12.00 3.59 -14.01
N VAL A 32 -11.82 2.69 -13.05
CA VAL A 32 -10.56 1.98 -12.82
C VAL A 32 -10.62 0.63 -13.50
N TYR A 33 -9.61 0.31 -14.32
CA TYR A 33 -9.49 -0.96 -15.03
C TYR A 33 -8.53 -1.90 -14.29
N PHE A 34 -8.92 -3.17 -14.22
CA PHE A 34 -8.22 -4.24 -13.53
C PHE A 34 -7.90 -5.39 -14.50
N GLY A 35 -7.25 -6.43 -13.97
CA GLY A 35 -6.99 -7.65 -14.72
C GLY A 35 -8.28 -8.28 -15.27
N GLN A 36 -8.10 -9.15 -16.26
CA GLN A 36 -9.19 -9.94 -16.86
C GLN A 36 -10.32 -9.08 -17.48
N GLY A 37 -10.03 -7.85 -17.89
CA GLY A 37 -11.00 -6.96 -18.55
C GLY A 37 -12.07 -6.40 -17.60
N ARG A 38 -11.88 -6.51 -16.28
CA ARG A 38 -12.81 -5.94 -15.30
C ARG A 38 -12.56 -4.46 -15.07
N SER A 39 -13.60 -3.73 -14.70
CA SER A 39 -13.49 -2.33 -14.32
C SER A 39 -14.52 -1.99 -13.25
N VAL A 40 -14.19 -1.03 -12.39
CA VAL A 40 -15.13 -0.46 -11.41
C VAL A 40 -15.21 1.05 -11.60
N VAL A 41 -16.39 1.62 -11.38
CA VAL A 41 -16.54 3.08 -11.28
C VAL A 41 -16.21 3.46 -9.84
N CYS A 42 -15.24 4.35 -9.65
CA CYS A 42 -14.77 4.74 -8.33
C CYS A 42 -15.89 5.48 -7.57
N ASP A 43 -16.16 5.09 -6.32
CA ASP A 43 -17.16 5.75 -5.49
C ASP A 43 -16.77 7.22 -5.28
N ARG A 44 -17.62 8.14 -5.73
CA ARG A 44 -17.37 9.59 -5.66
C ARG A 44 -17.15 10.09 -4.23
N LYS A 45 -17.71 9.42 -3.23
CA LYS A 45 -17.61 9.84 -1.82
C LYS A 45 -16.34 9.35 -1.14
N LYS A 46 -15.85 8.17 -1.54
CA LYS A 46 -14.73 7.49 -0.87
C LYS A 46 -13.44 7.51 -1.68
N ALA A 47 -13.55 7.68 -3.00
CA ALA A 47 -12.45 7.52 -3.95
C ALA A 47 -11.66 6.21 -3.73
N ASP A 48 -12.38 5.12 -3.41
CA ASP A 48 -11.81 3.81 -3.09
C ASP A 48 -12.18 2.76 -4.14
N PHE A 49 -11.20 1.93 -4.47
CA PHE A 49 -11.30 0.84 -5.44
C PHE A 49 -10.62 -0.44 -4.94
N THR A 50 -10.28 -0.53 -3.64
CA THR A 50 -9.56 -1.65 -3.04
C THR A 50 -10.28 -2.97 -3.24
N SER A 51 -11.61 -3.01 -3.06
CA SER A 51 -12.43 -4.20 -3.29
C SER A 51 -12.43 -4.65 -4.76
N GLY A 52 -12.28 -3.71 -5.69
CA GLY A 52 -12.13 -4.02 -7.11
C GLY A 52 -10.82 -4.77 -7.38
N LEU A 53 -9.73 -4.29 -6.77
CA LEU A 53 -8.39 -4.88 -6.90
C LEU A 53 -8.31 -6.28 -6.27
N THR A 54 -8.83 -6.46 -5.05
CA THR A 54 -8.76 -7.76 -4.35
C THR A 54 -9.53 -8.88 -5.04
N ASN A 55 -10.57 -8.55 -5.82
CA ASN A 55 -11.40 -9.52 -6.53
C ASN A 55 -10.98 -9.76 -7.99
N SER A 56 -10.34 -8.78 -8.62
CA SER A 56 -10.05 -8.80 -10.07
C SER A 56 -8.56 -8.89 -10.38
N GLY A 57 -7.70 -8.58 -9.41
CA GLY A 57 -6.26 -8.53 -9.60
C GLY A 57 -5.78 -7.28 -10.34
N PRO A 58 -4.45 -7.07 -10.38
CA PRO A 58 -3.86 -5.95 -11.11
C PRO A 58 -4.07 -6.13 -12.63
N LEU A 59 -4.00 -5.03 -13.37
CA LEU A 59 -4.14 -5.03 -14.83
C LEU A 59 -3.15 -5.99 -15.51
N LYS A 60 -1.92 -6.04 -14.99
CA LYS A 60 -0.86 -6.96 -15.42
C LYS A 60 -0.26 -7.64 -14.18
N PRO A 61 -0.72 -8.84 -13.80
CA PRO A 61 -0.11 -9.57 -12.69
C PRO A 61 1.32 -9.99 -13.05
N ILE A 62 2.21 -9.94 -12.06
CA ILE A 62 3.56 -10.49 -12.15
C ILE A 62 3.60 -11.69 -11.21
N ASP A 63 3.82 -12.86 -11.79
CA ASP A 63 3.88 -14.11 -11.03
C ASP A 63 5.18 -14.17 -10.22
N VAL A 64 5.07 -14.65 -8.97
CA VAL A 64 6.20 -14.77 -8.05
C VAL A 64 6.77 -16.18 -8.13
N HIS A 65 7.94 -16.31 -8.76
CA HIS A 65 8.60 -17.62 -8.96
C HIS A 65 9.71 -17.92 -7.95
N CYS A 66 10.48 -16.89 -7.58
CA CYS A 66 11.64 -17.01 -6.70
C CYS A 66 11.55 -15.90 -5.64
N TRP A 67 11.29 -16.30 -4.40
CA TRP A 67 11.12 -15.40 -3.26
C TRP A 67 11.58 -16.08 -1.98
N GLY A 68 11.80 -15.30 -0.93
CA GLY A 68 12.28 -15.81 0.34
C GLY A 68 11.89 -14.92 1.51
N ILE A 69 11.89 -15.49 2.70
CA ILE A 69 11.52 -14.81 3.94
C ILE A 69 12.62 -15.03 4.96
N ILE A 70 13.02 -13.94 5.59
CA ILE A 70 13.94 -13.93 6.72
C ILE A 70 13.25 -13.34 7.93
N TYR A 71 13.36 -13.99 9.07
CA TYR A 71 12.71 -13.57 10.31
C TYR A 71 13.55 -13.93 11.54
N PRO A 72 13.35 -13.28 12.69
CA PRO A 72 13.91 -13.71 13.96
C PRO A 72 13.34 -15.08 14.35
N ARG A 73 14.16 -16.05 14.76
CA ARG A 73 13.69 -17.42 15.12
C ARG A 73 12.54 -17.46 16.13
N LYS A 74 12.47 -16.49 17.04
CA LYS A 74 11.36 -16.36 18.00
C LYS A 74 10.00 -16.15 17.35
N ASP A 75 9.97 -15.65 16.11
CA ASP A 75 8.77 -15.29 15.35
C ASP A 75 8.43 -16.33 14.27
N GLU A 76 8.99 -17.54 14.35
CA GLU A 76 8.76 -18.64 13.40
C GLU A 76 7.26 -18.87 13.13
N GLN A 77 6.45 -18.97 14.18
CA GLN A 77 5.01 -19.22 14.04
C GLN A 77 4.28 -18.07 13.32
N THR A 78 4.71 -16.83 13.58
CA THR A 78 4.19 -15.64 12.90
C THR A 78 4.58 -15.65 11.42
N ALA A 79 5.83 -16.01 11.10
CA ALA A 79 6.30 -16.11 9.72
C ALA A 79 5.56 -17.20 8.93
N GLN A 80 5.30 -18.35 9.54
CA GLN A 80 4.49 -19.41 8.94
C GLN A 80 3.06 -18.96 8.65
N SER A 81 2.45 -18.23 9.58
CA SER A 81 1.12 -17.66 9.38
C SER A 81 1.12 -16.60 8.28
N PHE A 82 2.12 -15.72 8.26
CA PHE A 82 2.29 -14.73 7.19
C PHE A 82 2.41 -15.38 5.81
N MET A 83 3.20 -16.45 5.66
CA MET A 83 3.35 -17.17 4.38
C MET A 83 2.01 -17.70 3.86
N ARG A 84 1.19 -18.25 4.75
CA ARG A 84 -0.15 -18.74 4.38
C ARG A 84 -1.05 -17.59 3.93
N GLU A 85 -1.13 -16.51 4.70
CA GLU A 85 -1.99 -15.37 4.35
C GLU A 85 -1.51 -14.65 3.08
N TYR A 86 -0.20 -14.55 2.87
CA TYR A 86 0.38 -13.98 1.66
C TYR A 86 -0.03 -14.79 0.42
N LYS A 87 0.04 -16.12 0.48
CA LYS A 87 -0.44 -17.01 -0.60
C LYS A 87 -1.94 -16.86 -0.86
N ASN A 88 -2.74 -16.77 0.19
CA ASN A 88 -4.19 -16.56 0.07
C ASN A 88 -4.52 -15.21 -0.60
N ALA A 89 -3.86 -14.14 -0.16
CA ALA A 89 -4.05 -12.81 -0.71
C ALA A 89 -3.62 -12.73 -2.19
N ALA A 90 -2.45 -13.28 -2.53
CA ALA A 90 -1.96 -13.34 -3.89
C ALA A 90 -2.94 -14.10 -4.81
N MET A 91 -3.52 -15.22 -4.34
CA MET A 91 -4.53 -15.97 -5.07
C MET A 91 -5.80 -15.15 -5.33
N GLY A 92 -6.26 -14.37 -4.35
CA GLY A 92 -7.37 -13.43 -4.52
C GLY A 92 -7.09 -12.42 -5.63
N MET A 93 -5.89 -11.83 -5.59
CA MET A 93 -5.38 -10.88 -6.57
C MET A 93 -4.93 -11.50 -7.90
N LYS A 94 -5.13 -12.81 -8.11
CA LYS A 94 -4.74 -13.51 -9.35
C LYS A 94 -3.24 -13.41 -9.66
N ILE A 95 -2.42 -13.30 -8.62
CA ILE A 95 -0.96 -13.39 -8.69
C ILE A 95 -0.58 -14.83 -8.35
N ARG A 96 0.10 -15.53 -9.26
CA ARG A 96 0.55 -16.89 -8.99
C ARG A 96 1.83 -16.87 -8.16
N ILE A 97 1.85 -17.63 -7.06
CA ILE A 97 3.07 -17.95 -6.33
C ILE A 97 3.45 -19.39 -6.70
N ALA A 98 4.50 -19.55 -7.51
CA ALA A 98 4.80 -20.85 -8.13
C ALA A 98 5.52 -21.83 -7.21
N ASN A 99 6.38 -21.34 -6.32
CA ASN A 99 7.24 -22.15 -5.47
C ASN A 99 7.15 -21.71 -4.01
N ASP A 100 7.47 -22.64 -3.10
CA ASP A 100 7.65 -22.30 -1.68
C ASP A 100 8.83 -21.35 -1.50
N PRO A 101 8.73 -20.39 -0.55
CA PRO A 101 9.79 -19.44 -0.32
C PRO A 101 11.03 -20.12 0.25
N ILE A 102 12.20 -19.54 -0.02
CA ILE A 102 13.41 -19.85 0.73
C ILE A 102 13.30 -19.19 2.10
N VAL A 103 13.32 -19.98 3.17
CA VAL A 103 13.06 -19.50 4.53
C VAL A 103 14.32 -19.51 5.40
N ARG A 104 14.54 -18.44 6.18
CA ARG A 104 15.64 -18.37 7.15
C ARG A 104 15.25 -17.74 8.49
N GLY A 105 15.32 -18.55 9.55
CA GLY A 105 15.26 -18.08 10.93
C GLY A 105 16.63 -17.60 11.43
N VAL A 106 16.74 -16.31 11.71
CA VAL A 106 17.94 -15.62 12.23
C VAL A 106 18.00 -15.72 13.75
N SER A 107 19.18 -16.04 14.28
CA SER A 107 19.42 -16.06 15.73
C SER A 107 19.37 -14.65 16.31
N SER A 108 18.96 -14.50 17.57
CA SER A 108 19.04 -13.23 18.31
C SER A 108 20.48 -12.67 18.39
N THR A 109 21.49 -13.54 18.29
CA THR A 109 22.91 -13.16 18.26
C THR A 109 23.45 -12.85 16.85
N GLY A 110 22.73 -13.27 15.81
CA GLY A 110 23.17 -13.24 14.41
C GLY A 110 23.25 -11.85 13.78
N GLY A 111 22.53 -10.88 14.36
CA GLY A 111 22.53 -9.47 13.97
C GLY A 111 22.31 -9.25 12.47
N VAL A 112 22.73 -8.09 11.97
CA VAL A 112 22.58 -7.68 10.55
C VAL A 112 23.36 -8.59 9.58
N LYS A 113 24.44 -9.25 10.04
CA LYS A 113 25.29 -10.08 9.18
C LYS A 113 24.56 -11.30 8.62
N GLU A 114 23.71 -11.95 9.42
CA GLU A 114 22.91 -13.08 8.94
C GLU A 114 21.88 -12.64 7.89
N TYR A 115 21.29 -11.45 8.03
CA TYR A 115 20.40 -10.86 7.02
C TYR A 115 21.13 -10.58 5.71
N LEU A 116 22.31 -9.96 5.77
CA LEU A 116 23.09 -9.66 4.58
C LEU A 116 23.54 -10.93 3.85
N LYS A 117 23.96 -11.96 4.59
CA LYS A 117 24.36 -13.24 4.01
C LYS A 117 23.19 -13.90 3.28
N PHE A 118 22.00 -13.88 3.87
CA PHE A 118 20.80 -14.37 3.21
C PHE A 118 20.46 -13.60 1.94
N LEU A 119 20.52 -12.27 1.98
CA LEU A 119 20.26 -11.44 0.80
C LEU A 119 21.28 -11.69 -0.32
N GLN A 120 22.55 -11.95 0.02
CA GLN A 120 23.58 -12.31 -0.95
C GLN A 120 23.30 -13.66 -1.61
N GLU A 121 22.94 -14.67 -0.82
CA GLU A 121 22.53 -15.99 -1.33
C GLU A 121 21.26 -15.87 -2.19
N MET A 122 20.30 -15.06 -1.77
CA MET A 122 19.11 -14.77 -2.56
C MET A 122 19.46 -14.08 -3.88
N LYS A 123 20.38 -13.11 -3.93
CA LYS A 123 20.76 -12.48 -5.21
C LYS A 123 21.26 -13.50 -6.25
N GLN A 124 21.88 -14.60 -5.83
CA GLN A 124 22.35 -15.65 -6.73
C GLN A 124 21.19 -16.44 -7.37
N THR A 125 20.00 -16.45 -6.75
CA THR A 125 18.80 -17.12 -7.27
C THR A 125 17.91 -16.19 -8.13
N ASN A 126 18.36 -14.96 -8.41
CA ASN A 126 17.64 -13.93 -9.17
C ASN A 126 16.16 -13.75 -8.76
N PRO A 127 15.88 -13.43 -7.49
CA PRO A 127 14.53 -13.36 -6.96
C PRO A 127 13.81 -12.18 -7.58
N GLN A 128 12.55 -12.42 -7.93
CA GLN A 128 11.64 -11.37 -8.37
C GLN A 128 11.11 -10.67 -7.12
N ILE A 129 11.90 -9.76 -6.57
CA ILE A 129 11.44 -8.95 -5.43
C ILE A 129 10.56 -7.83 -5.99
N GLN A 130 9.26 -7.88 -5.70
CA GLN A 130 8.42 -6.69 -5.69
C GLN A 130 8.51 -6.09 -4.28
N VAL A 131 9.13 -4.92 -4.18
CA VAL A 131 9.09 -4.06 -2.99
C VAL A 131 7.82 -3.23 -3.03
#